data_AF-A0A9P8ZMC7-F1
#
_entry.id   AF-A0A9P8ZMC7-F1
#
_cell.length_a   1.000
_cell.length_b   1.000
_cell.length_c   1.000
_cell.angle_alpha   90.00
_cell.angle_beta   90.00
_cell.angle_gamma   90.00
#
_symmetry.space_group_name_H-M   'P 1'
#
loop_
_entity.id
_entity.type
_entity.pdbx_description
1 polymer ?
#
loop_
_entity_poly.entity_id
_entity_poly.type
_entity_poly.pdbx_seq_one_letter_code
_entity_poly.pdbx_strand_id
1 'polypeptide(L)'
;MSFAKFATFVALVAAAAPALAHIEMVDPAPLRSPKNPNAGASTDYTYTDPLKGDGSNFPCKGYAGDGGPAVATLNAGSSYPVKLAGSAVHGGGSCQFSLSYDGGKTWGVIHQIIGGCPTENASYDVPVPAGMPSATGALFAWSWFNKIGNREMYMNCAVVDVLGGSGSMELPRMFEANNGNGCVTPETYDVDFASPQVSCANPITPDQKVTLGSGAPASPPVSTSTPPTTSAPADPPASSEPAGTTPPPTTGGANAWDAAKVYVSGDSACYNGQMYSAKWWTQGETPGAGDVWGTGSGAC
;
A
#
# COMPACT_ATOMS: atom_id res chain seq x y z
N MET A 1 -21.05 62.83 -40.75
CA MET A 1 -20.29 62.26 -39.61
C MET A 1 -21.22 61.29 -38.89
N SER A 2 -21.08 59.99 -39.15
CA SER A 2 -21.89 58.95 -38.50
C SER A 2 -20.91 58.05 -37.74
N PHE A 3 -21.00 58.04 -36.41
CA PHE A 3 -20.15 57.22 -35.55
C PHE A 3 -20.80 55.85 -35.37
N ALA A 4 -20.27 54.83 -36.05
CA ALA A 4 -20.60 53.44 -35.77
C ALA A 4 -19.89 53.01 -34.48
N LYS A 5 -20.66 52.68 -33.43
CA LYS A 5 -20.13 52.09 -32.20
C LYS A 5 -19.85 50.60 -32.47
N PHE A 6 -18.57 50.24 -32.58
CA PHE A 6 -18.14 48.85 -32.50
C PHE A 6 -18.24 48.39 -31.04
N ALA A 7 -19.20 47.51 -30.74
CA ALA A 7 -19.22 46.77 -29.48
C ALA A 7 -18.35 45.53 -29.64
N THR A 8 -17.13 45.57 -29.09
CA THR A 8 -16.24 44.41 -29.03
C THR A 8 -16.79 43.43 -28.00
N PHE A 9 -17.38 42.32 -28.48
CA PHE A 9 -17.68 41.16 -27.63
C PHE A 9 -16.37 40.45 -27.29
N VAL A 10 -15.89 40.62 -26.05
CA VAL A 10 -14.83 39.78 -25.49
C VAL A 10 -15.48 38.47 -25.08
N ALA A 11 -15.32 37.42 -25.90
CA ALA A 11 -15.69 36.07 -25.52
C ALA A 11 -14.70 35.57 -24.46
N LEU A 12 -15.14 35.56 -23.20
CA LEU A 12 -14.44 34.90 -22.10
C LEU A 12 -14.57 33.39 -22.31
N VAL A 13 -13.57 32.78 -22.96
CA VAL A 13 -13.42 31.32 -22.99
C VAL A 13 -12.99 30.90 -21.59
N ALA A 14 -13.95 30.50 -20.76
CA ALA A 14 -13.65 29.81 -19.52
C ALA A 14 -12.99 28.48 -19.88
N ALA A 15 -11.67 28.40 -19.73
CA ALA A 15 -10.96 27.13 -19.75
C ALA A 15 -11.46 26.31 -18.56
N ALA A 16 -12.38 25.38 -18.80
CA ALA A 16 -12.70 24.35 -17.84
C ALA A 16 -11.42 23.54 -17.63
N ALA A 17 -10.76 23.71 -16.49
CA ALA A 17 -9.76 22.75 -16.06
C ALA A 17 -10.43 21.37 -16.06
N PRO A 18 -9.81 20.31 -16.62
CA PRO A 18 -10.37 18.99 -16.51
C PRO A 18 -10.46 18.66 -15.02
N ALA A 19 -11.67 18.58 -14.49
CA ALA A 19 -11.89 17.97 -13.20
C ALA A 19 -11.47 16.50 -13.36
N LEU A 20 -10.31 16.13 -12.79
CA LEU A 20 -9.96 14.74 -12.53
C LEU A 20 -10.99 14.22 -11.53
N ALA A 21 -12.10 13.74 -12.06
CA ALA A 21 -13.34 13.57 -11.32
C ALA A 21 -13.41 12.21 -10.63
N HIS A 22 -12.31 11.53 -10.29
CA HIS A 22 -12.36 10.22 -9.64
C HIS A 22 -11.55 10.19 -8.35
N ILE A 23 -11.72 9.14 -7.55
CA ILE A 23 -11.13 9.02 -6.21
C ILE A 23 -9.84 8.21 -6.25
N GLU A 24 -8.81 8.67 -5.56
CA GLU A 24 -7.60 7.90 -5.26
C GLU A 24 -7.35 7.83 -3.74
N MET A 25 -6.62 6.80 -3.31
CA MET A 25 -5.96 6.78 -2.01
C MET A 25 -4.77 7.73 -2.03
N VAL A 26 -4.60 8.52 -0.97
CA VAL A 26 -3.48 9.46 -0.83
C VAL A 26 -2.62 9.18 0.39
N ASP A 27 -3.15 8.47 1.38
CA ASP A 27 -2.45 8.02 2.58
C ASP A 27 -2.97 6.64 2.97
N PRO A 28 -2.17 5.57 2.94
CA PRO A 28 -0.75 5.56 2.54
C PRO A 28 -0.59 5.90 1.05
N ALA A 29 0.51 6.59 0.69
CA ALA A 29 0.72 7.10 -0.67
C ALA A 29 0.92 5.97 -1.70
N PRO A 30 0.03 5.79 -2.70
CA PRO A 30 0.09 4.62 -3.57
C PRO A 30 1.28 4.60 -4.53
N LEU A 31 1.69 3.41 -4.97
CA LEU A 31 2.67 3.18 -6.02
C LEU A 31 2.37 4.01 -7.27
N ARG A 32 3.33 4.80 -7.75
CA ARG A 32 3.19 5.71 -8.91
C ARG A 32 2.14 6.82 -8.81
N SER A 33 1.39 6.95 -7.72
CA SER A 33 0.50 8.12 -7.53
C SER A 33 1.34 9.40 -7.54
N PRO A 34 0.84 10.53 -8.08
CA PRO A 34 1.47 11.84 -7.95
C PRO A 34 1.64 12.29 -6.49
N LYS A 35 0.95 11.64 -5.55
CA LYS A 35 1.08 11.88 -4.11
C LYS A 35 2.20 11.09 -3.45
N ASN A 36 2.78 10.12 -4.16
CA ASN A 36 3.86 9.30 -3.63
C ASN A 36 5.22 9.93 -3.95
N PRO A 37 6.00 10.35 -2.93
CA PRO A 37 7.31 10.97 -3.15
C PRO A 37 8.32 10.05 -3.83
N ASN A 38 8.08 8.72 -3.81
CA ASN A 38 8.94 7.72 -4.43
C ASN A 38 8.57 7.42 -5.89
N ALA A 39 7.49 8.00 -6.43
CA ALA A 39 7.03 7.71 -7.79
C ALA A 39 7.98 8.22 -8.89
N GLY A 40 8.58 9.40 -8.68
CA GLY A 40 9.55 10.00 -9.60
C GLY A 40 9.08 10.04 -11.06
N ALA A 41 9.95 9.62 -11.98
CA ALA A 41 9.64 9.59 -13.42
C ALA A 41 8.54 8.58 -13.81
N SER A 42 8.21 7.65 -12.92
CA SER A 42 7.17 6.63 -13.14
C SER A 42 5.76 7.11 -12.76
N THR A 43 5.60 8.38 -12.39
CA THR A 43 4.32 8.95 -11.95
C THR A 43 3.22 8.73 -12.98
N ASP A 44 2.13 8.09 -12.54
CA ASP A 44 0.88 7.92 -13.29
C ASP A 44 -0.11 9.02 -12.89
N TYR A 45 -0.31 10.01 -13.76
CA TYR A 45 -1.25 11.11 -13.52
C TYR A 45 -2.72 10.72 -13.68
N THR A 46 -3.00 9.49 -14.11
CA THR A 46 -4.35 8.90 -14.22
C THR A 46 -4.68 7.99 -13.04
N TYR A 47 -4.00 8.20 -11.91
CA TYR A 47 -4.10 7.29 -10.75
C TYR A 47 -5.51 7.19 -10.17
N THR A 48 -6.29 8.26 -10.29
CA THR A 48 -7.70 8.33 -9.91
C THR A 48 -8.60 7.43 -10.76
N ASP A 49 -8.17 7.02 -11.95
CA ASP A 49 -9.00 6.21 -12.84
C ASP A 49 -9.21 4.80 -12.28
N PRO A 50 -10.35 4.15 -12.56
CA PRO A 50 -10.58 2.75 -12.22
C PRO A 50 -9.55 1.83 -12.89
N LEU A 51 -9.54 0.57 -12.47
CA LEU A 51 -8.90 -0.49 -13.24
C LEU A 51 -9.56 -0.59 -14.62
N LYS A 52 -8.79 -1.07 -15.60
CA LYS A 52 -9.32 -1.36 -16.92
C LYS A 52 -10.29 -2.53 -16.80
N GLY A 53 -11.45 -2.40 -17.42
CA GLY A 53 -12.50 -3.43 -17.39
C GLY A 53 -12.11 -4.76 -18.04
N ASP A 54 -11.00 -4.82 -18.78
CA ASP A 54 -10.42 -6.05 -19.33
C ASP A 54 -9.46 -6.77 -18.36
N GLY A 55 -9.16 -6.17 -17.20
CA GLY A 55 -8.27 -6.73 -16.19
C GLY A 55 -6.77 -6.58 -16.49
N SER A 56 -6.38 -5.97 -17.60
CA SER A 56 -4.99 -5.91 -18.06
C SER A 56 -4.04 -5.15 -17.12
N ASN A 57 -4.58 -4.37 -16.19
CA ASN A 57 -3.84 -3.65 -15.16
C ASN A 57 -4.24 -4.06 -13.73
N PHE A 58 -4.88 -5.21 -13.54
CA PHE A 58 -5.05 -5.79 -12.22
C PHE A 58 -3.82 -6.64 -11.85
N PRO A 59 -3.33 -6.62 -10.58
CA PRO A 59 -3.73 -5.75 -9.47
C PRO A 59 -2.97 -4.40 -9.47
N CYS A 60 -3.39 -3.47 -8.61
CA CYS A 60 -2.64 -2.23 -8.33
C CYS A 60 -2.36 -1.36 -9.56
N LYS A 61 -3.28 -1.30 -10.53
CA LYS A 61 -3.09 -0.63 -11.84
C LYS A 61 -1.86 -1.15 -12.62
N GLY A 62 -1.41 -2.37 -12.34
CA GLY A 62 -0.26 -3.04 -12.98
C GLY A 62 1.06 -2.81 -12.25
N TYR A 63 1.03 -2.17 -11.07
CA TYR A 63 2.23 -1.67 -10.40
C TYR A 63 2.69 -2.53 -9.23
N ALA A 64 2.00 -3.64 -8.91
CA ALA A 64 2.32 -4.48 -7.75
C ALA A 64 3.79 -4.95 -7.71
N GLY A 65 4.44 -5.10 -8.88
CA GLY A 65 5.84 -5.51 -9.02
C GLY A 65 6.87 -4.39 -8.89
N ASP A 66 6.46 -3.12 -8.74
CA ASP A 66 7.40 -1.99 -8.68
C ASP A 66 8.25 -1.98 -7.39
N GLY A 67 7.69 -2.48 -6.29
CA GLY A 67 8.33 -2.41 -4.97
C GLY A 67 8.60 -0.96 -4.54
N GLY A 68 9.71 -0.76 -3.81
CA GLY A 68 10.12 0.54 -3.28
C GLY A 68 10.08 0.59 -1.75
N PRO A 69 10.50 1.71 -1.15
CA PRO A 69 10.46 1.89 0.29
C PRO A 69 9.01 1.96 0.77
N ALA A 70 8.76 1.43 1.97
CA ALA A 70 7.47 1.57 2.62
C ALA A 70 7.14 3.05 2.84
N VAL A 71 5.91 3.43 2.50
CA VAL A 71 5.40 4.80 2.70
C VAL A 71 4.63 4.95 4.02
N ALA A 72 4.37 3.83 4.70
CA ALA A 72 3.64 3.79 5.95
C ALA A 72 3.99 2.54 6.76
N THR A 73 3.71 2.61 8.05
CA THR A 73 3.84 1.48 8.98
C THR A 73 2.49 1.21 9.65
N LEU A 74 1.99 -0.02 9.51
CA LEU A 74 0.77 -0.49 10.15
C LEU A 74 1.12 -1.24 11.43
N ASN A 75 0.62 -0.75 12.56
CA ASN A 75 0.81 -1.40 13.85
C ASN A 75 -0.33 -2.40 14.09
N ALA A 76 -0.02 -3.69 14.18
CA ALA A 76 -0.98 -4.72 14.55
C ALA A 76 -1.68 -4.36 15.87
N GLY A 77 -3.01 -4.46 15.89
CA GLY A 77 -3.85 -4.13 17.04
C GLY A 77 -4.20 -2.64 17.15
N SER A 78 -3.75 -1.80 16.22
CA SER A 78 -4.10 -0.38 16.12
C SER A 78 -4.98 -0.12 14.89
N SER A 79 -5.43 1.13 14.70
CA SER A 79 -6.05 1.57 13.45
C SER A 79 -5.10 2.46 12.66
N TYR A 80 -5.16 2.38 11.33
CA TYR A 80 -4.44 3.24 10.41
C TYR A 80 -5.42 4.19 9.70
N PRO A 81 -5.21 5.52 9.73
CA PRO A 81 -6.10 6.47 9.07
C PRO A 81 -5.83 6.50 7.56
N VAL A 82 -6.64 5.79 6.78
CA VAL A 82 -6.55 5.80 5.32
C VAL A 82 -7.28 7.02 4.77
N LYS A 83 -6.57 7.86 4.02
CA LYS A 83 -7.14 9.06 3.40
C LYS A 83 -7.32 8.87 1.92
N LEU A 84 -8.47 9.30 1.42
CA LEU A 84 -8.82 9.33 0.02
C LEU A 84 -9.00 10.78 -0.44
N ALA A 85 -8.67 11.08 -1.70
CA ALA A 85 -8.90 12.38 -2.32
C ALA A 85 -9.55 12.22 -3.69
N GLY A 86 -10.24 13.27 -4.15
CA GLY A 86 -10.97 13.28 -5.41
C GLY A 86 -12.40 13.79 -5.21
N SER A 87 -13.18 13.83 -6.29
CA SER A 87 -14.49 14.52 -6.28
C SER A 87 -15.70 13.71 -6.74
N ALA A 88 -15.62 12.75 -7.66
CA ALA A 88 -16.79 11.89 -7.94
C ALA A 88 -16.74 10.60 -7.14
N VAL A 89 -17.54 10.60 -6.07
CA VAL A 89 -17.75 9.45 -5.20
C VAL A 89 -18.79 8.47 -5.75
N HIS A 90 -19.44 8.75 -6.89
CA HIS A 90 -20.41 7.85 -7.54
C HIS A 90 -21.52 7.29 -6.62
N GLY A 91 -22.04 8.14 -5.73
CA GLY A 91 -23.04 7.73 -4.74
C GLY A 91 -22.49 6.84 -3.61
N GLY A 92 -21.17 6.80 -3.45
CA GLY A 92 -20.45 5.87 -2.60
C GLY A 92 -20.33 4.50 -3.27
N GLY A 93 -20.77 3.48 -2.55
CA GLY A 93 -20.51 2.08 -2.88
C GLY A 93 -19.89 1.39 -1.68
N SER A 94 -19.10 0.36 -1.94
CA SER A 94 -18.48 -0.46 -0.89
C SER A 94 -16.99 -0.61 -1.13
N CYS A 95 -16.21 -0.60 -0.05
CA CYS A 95 -14.76 -0.67 -0.09
C CYS A 95 -14.22 -1.85 0.72
N GLN A 96 -13.09 -2.41 0.28
CA GLN A 96 -12.26 -3.29 1.10
C GLN A 96 -10.86 -2.71 1.24
N PHE A 97 -10.28 -2.95 2.41
CA PHE A 97 -8.89 -2.67 2.73
C PHE A 97 -8.19 -4.01 2.97
N SER A 98 -7.15 -4.25 2.19
CA SER A 98 -6.53 -5.57 2.08
C SER A 98 -5.02 -5.49 2.16
N LEU A 99 -4.39 -6.56 2.62
CA LEU A 99 -2.94 -6.73 2.63
C LEU A 99 -2.52 -7.89 1.74
N SER A 100 -1.37 -7.76 1.12
CA SER A 100 -0.68 -8.79 0.36
C SER A 100 0.74 -8.94 0.86
N TYR A 101 1.13 -10.18 1.18
CA TYR A 101 2.47 -10.53 1.67
C TYR A 101 3.33 -11.19 0.59
N ASP A 102 2.78 -11.43 -0.61
CA ASP A 102 3.40 -12.22 -1.68
C ASP A 102 3.59 -11.43 -2.98
N GLY A 103 3.69 -10.09 -2.88
CA GLY A 103 3.91 -9.20 -4.02
C GLY A 103 2.66 -8.98 -4.88
N GLY A 104 1.47 -9.13 -4.32
CA GLY A 104 0.19 -8.83 -4.94
C GLY A 104 -0.50 -10.04 -5.57
N LYS A 105 -0.01 -11.26 -5.32
CA LYS A 105 -0.60 -12.48 -5.89
C LYS A 105 -1.85 -12.90 -5.12
N THR A 106 -1.86 -12.68 -3.81
CA THR A 106 -3.03 -12.94 -2.94
C THR A 106 -3.29 -11.78 -2.00
N TRP A 107 -4.57 -11.53 -1.71
CA TRP A 107 -5.03 -10.38 -0.94
C TRP A 107 -5.96 -10.80 0.18
N GLY A 108 -5.56 -10.52 1.41
CA GLY A 108 -6.34 -10.76 2.63
C GLY A 108 -7.00 -9.48 3.12
N VAL A 109 -8.32 -9.49 3.28
CA VAL A 109 -9.10 -8.35 3.77
C VAL A 109 -8.92 -8.17 5.27
N ILE A 110 -8.52 -6.97 5.69
CA ILE A 110 -8.43 -6.61 7.11
C ILE A 110 -9.60 -5.73 7.57
N HIS A 111 -10.24 -5.02 6.65
CA HIS A 111 -11.43 -4.23 6.93
C HIS A 111 -12.27 -4.02 5.68
N GLN A 112 -13.56 -3.76 5.88
CA GLN A 112 -14.49 -3.49 4.80
C GLN A 112 -15.59 -2.55 5.25
N ILE A 113 -16.06 -1.72 4.32
CA ILE A 113 -17.15 -0.77 4.53
C ILE A 113 -18.22 -1.06 3.49
N ILE A 114 -19.42 -1.41 3.96
CA ILE A 114 -20.58 -1.70 3.12
C ILE A 114 -21.44 -0.45 3.03
N GLY A 115 -21.52 0.11 1.83
CA GLY A 115 -22.26 1.35 1.57
C GLY A 115 -21.54 2.60 2.04
N GLY A 116 -21.79 3.71 1.34
CA GLY A 116 -21.27 5.03 1.70
C GLY A 116 -19.75 5.21 1.57
N CYS A 117 -19.03 4.25 0.96
CA CYS A 117 -17.60 4.38 0.70
C CYS A 117 -17.30 4.47 -0.80
N PRO A 118 -16.49 5.45 -1.26
CA PRO A 118 -15.91 6.56 -0.50
C PRO A 118 -16.90 7.73 -0.33
N THR A 119 -16.65 8.62 0.64
CA THR A 119 -17.17 9.99 0.64
C THR A 119 -16.07 10.95 0.16
N GLU A 120 -16.43 12.21 -0.14
CA GLU A 120 -15.46 13.21 -0.57
C GLU A 120 -14.45 13.49 0.53
N ASN A 121 -13.16 13.52 0.19
CA ASN A 121 -12.04 13.74 1.12
C ASN A 121 -12.08 12.86 2.39
N ALA A 122 -12.52 11.60 2.23
CA ALA A 122 -12.70 10.70 3.35
C ALA A 122 -11.39 10.36 4.07
N SER A 123 -11.50 10.18 5.39
CA SER A 123 -10.48 9.53 6.23
C SER A 123 -11.17 8.39 6.96
N TYR A 124 -10.71 7.15 6.75
CA TYR A 124 -11.25 5.96 7.39
C TYR A 124 -10.23 5.37 8.35
N ASP A 125 -10.61 5.19 9.61
CA ASP A 125 -9.79 4.49 10.58
C ASP A 125 -9.90 2.98 10.33
N VAL A 126 -8.92 2.45 9.60
CA VAL A 126 -8.88 1.03 9.20
C VAL A 126 -8.22 0.21 10.32
N PRO A 127 -8.95 -0.69 11.00
CA PRO A 127 -8.36 -1.54 12.02
C PRO A 127 -7.36 -2.53 11.40
N VAL A 128 -6.20 -2.67 12.05
CA VAL A 128 -5.17 -3.67 11.74
C VAL A 128 -5.28 -4.78 12.79
N PRO A 129 -5.63 -6.02 12.42
CA PRO A 129 -5.80 -7.10 13.40
C PRO A 129 -4.57 -7.31 14.29
N ALA A 130 -4.77 -7.58 15.58
CA ALA A 130 -3.68 -7.72 16.55
C ALA A 130 -2.71 -8.90 16.26
N GLY A 131 -3.21 -9.93 15.57
CA GLY A 131 -2.41 -11.11 15.21
C GLY A 131 -1.74 -11.03 13.84
N MET A 132 -1.73 -9.87 13.17
CA MET A 132 -1.05 -9.73 11.88
C MET A 132 0.44 -10.09 12.02
N PRO A 133 1.00 -10.93 11.12
CA PRO A 133 2.43 -11.19 11.11
C PRO A 133 3.24 -9.95 10.71
N SER A 134 4.46 -9.82 11.22
CA SER A 134 5.39 -8.78 10.76
C SER A 134 5.80 -9.00 9.30
N ALA A 135 5.90 -7.91 8.54
CA ALA A 135 6.44 -7.91 7.18
C ALA A 135 7.04 -6.55 6.82
N THR A 136 8.12 -6.57 6.05
CA THR A 136 8.67 -5.38 5.39
C THR A 136 8.27 -5.40 3.92
N GLY A 137 7.80 -4.26 3.41
CA GLY A 137 7.44 -4.14 1.98
C GLY A 137 6.20 -4.94 1.58
N ALA A 138 5.26 -5.17 2.49
CA ALA A 138 3.94 -5.69 2.16
C ALA A 138 3.19 -4.68 1.27
N LEU A 139 2.17 -5.13 0.55
CA LEU A 139 1.28 -4.24 -0.19
C LEU A 139 -0.03 -4.04 0.58
N PHE A 140 -0.41 -2.79 0.80
CA PHE A 140 -1.73 -2.40 1.29
C PHE A 140 -2.58 -1.93 0.11
N ALA A 141 -3.81 -2.41 -0.01
CA ALA A 141 -4.74 -2.00 -1.05
C ALA A 141 -6.01 -1.39 -0.47
N TRP A 142 -6.43 -0.27 -1.04
CA TRP A 142 -7.83 0.17 -1.04
C TRP A 142 -8.46 -0.29 -2.35
N SER A 143 -9.62 -0.94 -2.25
CA SER A 143 -10.46 -1.31 -3.40
C SER A 143 -11.87 -0.79 -3.21
N TRP A 144 -12.52 -0.40 -4.31
CA TRP A 144 -13.86 0.19 -4.28
C TRP A 144 -14.69 -0.22 -5.49
N PHE A 145 -15.95 -0.56 -5.24
CA PHE A 145 -16.98 -0.85 -6.23
C PHE A 145 -18.05 0.24 -6.16
N ASN A 146 -18.13 1.05 -7.20
CA ASN A 146 -18.96 2.25 -7.25
C ASN A 146 -20.46 1.92 -7.39
N LYS A 147 -21.28 2.62 -6.62
CA LYS A 147 -22.73 2.40 -6.60
C LYS A 147 -23.39 2.83 -7.92
N ILE A 148 -23.01 3.98 -8.45
CA ILE A 148 -23.66 4.61 -9.61
C ILE A 148 -22.65 4.75 -10.77
N GLY A 149 -23.10 4.59 -12.02
CA GLY A 149 -22.28 4.81 -13.22
C GLY A 149 -21.80 3.51 -13.88
N ASN A 150 -20.64 3.54 -14.51
CA ASN A 150 -20.03 2.34 -15.09
C ASN A 150 -19.78 1.28 -14.00
N ARG A 151 -19.78 0.00 -14.37
CA ARG A 151 -19.45 -1.07 -13.43
C ARG A 151 -17.93 -1.16 -13.37
N GLU A 152 -17.34 -0.56 -12.35
CA GLU A 152 -15.90 -0.37 -12.24
C GLU A 152 -15.36 -1.00 -10.94
N MET A 153 -14.07 -1.27 -10.93
CA MET A 153 -13.30 -1.58 -9.73
C MET A 153 -12.16 -0.58 -9.65
N TYR A 154 -12.10 0.17 -8.56
CA TYR A 154 -10.95 0.98 -8.21
C TYR A 154 -10.02 0.14 -7.35
N MET A 155 -8.72 0.26 -7.56
CA MET A 155 -7.72 -0.38 -6.71
C MET A 155 -6.45 0.46 -6.69
N ASN A 156 -6.06 0.93 -5.51
CA ASN A 156 -4.81 1.63 -5.29
C ASN A 156 -3.98 0.87 -4.26
N CYS A 157 -2.68 0.74 -4.50
CA CYS A 157 -1.82 -0.03 -3.63
C CYS A 157 -0.62 0.79 -3.16
N ALA A 158 -0.25 0.67 -1.89
CA ALA A 158 0.93 1.29 -1.32
C ALA A 158 1.85 0.21 -0.72
N VAL A 159 3.17 0.46 -0.76
CA VAL A 159 4.13 -0.37 -0.05
C VAL A 159 4.14 0.05 1.41
N VAL A 160 4.02 -0.92 2.31
CA VAL A 160 3.91 -0.67 3.74
C VAL A 160 4.71 -1.68 4.55
N ASP A 161 5.11 -1.28 5.73
CA ASP A 161 5.61 -2.21 6.75
C ASP A 161 4.49 -2.57 7.72
N VAL A 162 4.42 -3.83 8.12
CA VAL A 162 3.53 -4.30 9.17
C VAL A 162 4.37 -4.63 10.39
N LEU A 163 4.15 -3.90 11.48
CA LEU A 163 4.72 -4.20 12.79
C LEU A 163 3.72 -5.07 13.55
N GLY A 164 4.02 -6.36 13.63
CA GLY A 164 3.15 -7.37 14.23
C GLY A 164 3.89 -8.52 14.87
N GLY A 165 3.21 -9.65 15.02
CA GLY A 165 3.76 -10.86 15.64
C GLY A 165 4.59 -11.72 14.69
N SER A 166 5.01 -12.88 15.16
CA SER A 166 5.49 -13.98 14.31
C SER A 166 4.35 -14.94 13.98
N GLY A 167 4.47 -15.69 12.88
CA GLY A 167 3.55 -16.76 12.53
C GLY A 167 2.69 -16.45 11.31
N SER A 168 1.48 -17.00 11.29
CA SER A 168 0.53 -16.82 10.18
C SER A 168 -0.88 -16.45 10.65
N MET A 169 -1.61 -15.77 9.77
CA MET A 169 -3.00 -15.41 9.96
C MET A 169 -3.78 -15.68 8.67
N GLU A 170 -4.93 -16.33 8.80
CA GLU A 170 -5.89 -16.48 7.71
C GLU A 170 -6.79 -15.25 7.63
N LEU A 171 -6.87 -14.66 6.45
CA LEU A 171 -7.75 -13.54 6.16
C LEU A 171 -8.75 -13.92 5.06
N PRO A 172 -9.98 -13.36 5.09
CA PRO A 172 -10.89 -13.47 3.95
C PRO A 172 -10.21 -12.98 2.68
N ARG A 173 -10.40 -13.70 1.57
CA ARG A 173 -9.88 -13.25 0.27
C ARG A 173 -10.61 -11.98 -0.18
N MET A 174 -9.86 -11.04 -0.74
CA MET A 174 -10.43 -9.83 -1.35
C MET A 174 -11.43 -10.17 -2.46
N PHE A 175 -12.52 -9.42 -2.52
CA PHE A 175 -13.52 -9.53 -3.56
C PHE A 175 -13.03 -8.88 -4.86
N GLU A 176 -13.29 -9.52 -5.99
CA GLU A 176 -12.90 -9.06 -7.31
C GLU A 176 -14.10 -9.11 -8.27
N ALA A 177 -14.37 -8.00 -8.96
CA ALA A 177 -15.36 -7.89 -10.01
C ALA A 177 -15.01 -6.73 -10.93
N ASN A 178 -15.73 -6.57 -12.04
CA ASN A 178 -15.60 -5.44 -12.97
C ASN A 178 -14.19 -5.23 -13.56
N ASN A 179 -13.36 -6.27 -13.52
CA ASN A 179 -11.94 -6.25 -13.91
C ASN A 179 -11.62 -7.37 -14.91
N GLY A 180 -12.57 -7.72 -15.78
CA GLY A 180 -12.39 -8.77 -16.80
C GLY A 180 -12.47 -10.20 -16.28
N ASN A 181 -12.67 -10.41 -14.97
CA ASN A 181 -12.78 -11.74 -14.37
C ASN A 181 -14.13 -12.45 -14.61
N GLY A 182 -15.02 -11.87 -15.41
CA GLY A 182 -16.36 -12.40 -15.71
C GLY A 182 -17.41 -12.12 -14.62
N CYS A 183 -17.06 -11.42 -13.55
CA CYS A 183 -17.98 -10.97 -12.52
C CYS A 183 -18.35 -9.50 -12.74
N VAL A 184 -19.65 -9.19 -12.70
CA VAL A 184 -20.17 -7.83 -12.87
C VAL A 184 -21.10 -7.49 -11.70
N THR A 185 -20.82 -6.40 -11.00
CA THR A 185 -21.67 -5.89 -9.91
C THR A 185 -22.92 -5.21 -10.47
N PRO A 186 -24.08 -5.28 -9.79
CA PRO A 186 -25.26 -4.52 -10.19
C PRO A 186 -25.06 -3.01 -9.97
N GLU A 187 -25.66 -2.17 -10.82
CA GLU A 187 -25.73 -0.72 -10.61
C GLU A 187 -26.80 -0.35 -9.58
N THR A 188 -26.60 0.74 -8.84
CA THR A 188 -27.46 1.32 -7.79
C THR A 188 -27.46 0.60 -6.45
N TYR A 189 -26.63 -0.43 -6.28
CA TYR A 189 -26.51 -1.22 -5.05
C TYR A 189 -25.11 -1.15 -4.44
N ASP A 190 -25.08 -1.26 -3.12
CA ASP A 190 -23.85 -1.41 -2.36
C ASP A 190 -23.49 -2.91 -2.29
N VAL A 191 -22.26 -3.27 -2.63
CA VAL A 191 -21.80 -4.66 -2.60
C VAL A 191 -21.65 -5.12 -1.14
N ASP A 192 -22.44 -6.12 -0.73
CA ASP A 192 -22.34 -6.75 0.60
C ASP A 192 -21.27 -7.85 0.61
N PHE A 193 -20.09 -7.56 1.16
CA PHE A 193 -18.99 -8.52 1.32
C PHE A 193 -19.18 -9.49 2.50
N ALA A 194 -20.21 -9.32 3.34
CA ALA A 194 -20.36 -10.03 4.61
C ALA A 194 -20.84 -11.50 4.47
N SER A 195 -21.09 -11.98 3.26
CA SER A 195 -21.20 -13.42 3.03
C SER A 195 -19.82 -13.96 2.67
N PRO A 196 -19.29 -15.01 3.35
CA PRO A 196 -17.99 -15.62 3.03
C PRO A 196 -17.89 -16.23 1.63
N GLN A 197 -18.88 -15.97 0.77
CA GLN A 197 -19.22 -16.72 -0.42
C GLN A 197 -19.84 -15.85 -1.51
N VAL A 198 -19.43 -14.59 -1.72
CA VAL A 198 -19.71 -13.96 -3.03
C VAL A 198 -18.85 -14.67 -4.09
N SER A 199 -19.17 -15.93 -4.35
CA SER A 199 -18.76 -16.65 -5.55
C SER A 199 -19.44 -15.94 -6.71
N CYS A 200 -18.65 -15.48 -7.67
CA CYS A 200 -19.11 -14.78 -8.87
C CYS A 200 -20.16 -15.62 -9.62
N ALA A 201 -21.44 -15.47 -9.29
CA ALA A 201 -22.53 -15.86 -10.16
C ALA A 201 -22.70 -14.71 -11.16
N ASN A 202 -22.64 -15.00 -12.46
CA ASN A 202 -22.85 -13.98 -13.47
C ASN A 202 -24.34 -13.96 -13.87
N PRO A 203 -25.08 -12.84 -13.75
CA PRO A 203 -24.76 -11.59 -13.02
C PRO A 203 -25.09 -11.65 -11.52
N ILE A 204 -24.40 -10.86 -10.69
CA ILE A 204 -24.73 -10.72 -9.26
C ILE A 204 -26.07 -9.98 -9.14
N THR A 205 -27.03 -10.54 -8.40
CA THR A 205 -28.35 -9.90 -8.22
C THR A 205 -28.37 -9.00 -6.99
N PRO A 206 -29.21 -7.96 -6.96
CA PRO A 206 -29.31 -7.04 -5.82
C PRO A 206 -29.68 -7.68 -4.47
N ASP A 207 -30.49 -8.73 -4.50
CA ASP A 207 -30.96 -9.47 -3.32
C ASP A 207 -29.98 -10.54 -2.85
N GLN A 208 -28.82 -10.68 -3.51
CA GLN A 208 -27.77 -11.57 -3.04
C GLN A 208 -27.12 -11.01 -1.77
N LYS A 209 -27.80 -11.18 -0.62
CA LYS A 209 -27.10 -11.74 0.54
C LYS A 209 -26.68 -13.13 0.12
N VAL A 210 -25.49 -13.27 -0.45
CA VAL A 210 -25.13 -14.49 -1.17
C VAL A 210 -25.34 -15.70 -0.27
N THR A 211 -26.40 -16.43 -0.56
CA THR A 211 -26.67 -17.74 0.01
C THR A 211 -26.18 -18.71 -1.04
N LEU A 212 -25.21 -19.55 -0.68
CA LEU A 212 -24.65 -20.66 -1.45
C LEU A 212 -25.62 -21.20 -2.53
N GLY A 213 -25.42 -20.79 -3.77
CA GLY A 213 -25.80 -21.62 -4.91
C GLY A 213 -24.72 -22.68 -5.05
N SER A 214 -25.06 -23.95 -4.86
CA SER A 214 -24.18 -25.11 -4.74
C SER A 214 -23.36 -25.47 -6.01
N GLY A 215 -22.72 -24.49 -6.67
CA GLY A 215 -22.04 -24.71 -7.95
C GLY A 215 -20.71 -23.99 -8.15
N ALA A 216 -20.33 -23.02 -7.32
CA ALA A 216 -19.03 -22.34 -7.41
C ALA A 216 -18.27 -22.47 -6.08
N PRO A 217 -17.03 -22.99 -6.06
CA PRO A 217 -16.26 -23.05 -4.84
C PRO A 217 -15.92 -21.63 -4.38
N ALA A 218 -16.29 -21.29 -3.14
CA ALA A 218 -15.75 -20.10 -2.48
C ALA A 218 -14.21 -20.18 -2.54
N SER A 219 -13.55 -19.08 -2.92
CA SER A 219 -12.09 -19.07 -2.90
C SER A 219 -11.61 -19.26 -1.46
N PRO A 220 -10.59 -20.10 -1.21
CA PRO A 220 -10.11 -20.32 0.14
C PRO A 220 -9.58 -19.01 0.74
N PRO A 221 -9.58 -18.89 2.09
CA PRO A 221 -8.93 -17.78 2.76
C PRO A 221 -7.44 -17.69 2.36
N VAL A 222 -6.88 -16.50 2.53
CA VAL A 222 -5.49 -16.23 2.22
C VAL A 222 -4.68 -16.33 3.51
N SER A 223 -3.72 -17.25 3.51
CA SER A 223 -2.70 -17.33 4.55
C SER A 223 -1.70 -16.19 4.38
N THR A 224 -1.63 -15.29 5.34
CA THR A 224 -0.50 -14.37 5.50
C THR A 224 0.48 -15.00 6.47
N SER A 225 1.77 -14.98 6.15
CA SER A 225 2.82 -15.46 7.06
C SER A 225 3.95 -14.45 7.10
N THR A 226 4.68 -14.40 8.21
CA THR A 226 5.99 -13.76 8.23
C THR A 226 6.78 -14.29 7.03
N PRO A 227 7.31 -13.44 6.14
CA PRO A 227 8.22 -13.90 5.10
C PRO A 227 9.31 -14.72 5.76
N PRO A 228 9.73 -15.86 5.18
CA PRO A 228 10.86 -16.58 5.73
C PRO A 228 11.99 -15.58 5.90
N THR A 229 12.44 -15.37 7.14
CA THR A 229 13.78 -14.81 7.36
C THR A 229 14.66 -15.71 6.52
N THR A 230 15.24 -15.17 5.44
CA THR A 230 16.35 -15.83 4.77
C THR A 230 17.37 -16.04 5.88
N SER A 231 17.39 -17.24 6.45
CA SER A 231 18.51 -17.67 7.27
C SER A 231 19.71 -17.38 6.41
N ALA A 232 20.60 -16.53 6.92
CA ALA A 232 21.85 -16.21 6.27
C ALA A 232 22.42 -17.50 5.65
N PRO A 233 22.88 -17.47 4.39
CA PRO A 233 23.44 -18.66 3.77
C PRO A 233 24.41 -19.30 4.75
N ALA A 234 24.20 -20.58 5.04
CA ALA A 234 25.12 -21.37 5.84
C ALA A 234 26.53 -21.14 5.29
N ASP A 235 27.46 -20.82 6.19
CA ASP A 235 28.85 -20.52 5.85
C ASP A 235 29.36 -21.45 4.75
N PRO A 236 29.90 -20.92 3.63
CA PRO A 236 30.55 -21.77 2.65
C PRO A 236 31.71 -22.50 3.36
N PRO A 237 31.97 -23.77 3.04
CA PRO A 237 33.08 -24.51 3.65
C PRO A 237 34.37 -23.73 3.39
N ALA A 238 35.12 -23.50 4.46
CA ALA A 238 36.37 -22.75 4.47
C ALA A 238 37.28 -23.18 3.32
N SER A 239 37.41 -22.31 2.32
CA SER A 239 38.42 -22.40 1.26
C SER A 239 39.49 -21.37 1.56
N SER A 240 40.69 -21.87 1.81
CA SER A 240 41.92 -21.16 2.16
C SER A 240 42.42 -20.25 1.03
N GLU A 241 42.48 -18.93 1.23
CA GLU A 241 43.57 -18.01 0.81
C GLU A 241 43.28 -16.52 1.18
N PRO A 242 44.25 -15.57 1.14
CA PRO A 242 44.94 -15.09 2.33
C PRO A 242 44.61 -13.64 2.75
N ALA A 243 45.08 -13.34 3.96
CA ALA A 243 44.94 -12.11 4.74
C ALA A 243 44.93 -10.78 3.96
N GLY A 244 43.81 -10.07 4.05
CA GLY A 244 43.71 -8.62 3.87
C GLY A 244 43.48 -7.95 5.24
N THR A 245 44.31 -6.98 5.57
CA THR A 245 44.50 -6.37 6.89
C THR A 245 43.26 -5.74 7.52
N THR A 246 42.79 -6.30 8.64
CA THR A 246 41.83 -5.67 9.57
C THR A 246 42.59 -4.72 10.52
N PRO A 247 42.16 -3.47 10.74
CA PRO A 247 42.65 -2.67 11.86
C PRO A 247 42.08 -3.19 13.20
N PRO A 248 42.76 -2.98 14.33
CA PRO A 248 42.48 -3.67 15.60
C PRO A 248 41.16 -3.20 16.24
N PRO A 249 40.53 -4.04 17.08
CA PRO A 249 39.35 -3.65 17.84
C PRO A 249 39.78 -2.66 18.91
N THR A 250 39.38 -1.39 18.76
CA THR A 250 39.63 -0.37 19.78
C THR A 250 38.32 -0.15 20.53
N THR A 251 38.32 -0.64 21.77
CA THR A 251 37.48 -0.25 22.93
C THR A 251 36.19 0.50 22.64
N GLY A 252 35.05 -0.17 22.84
CA GLY A 252 33.74 0.45 23.02
C GLY A 252 32.84 -0.56 23.72
N GLY A 253 32.25 -0.19 24.86
CA GLY A 253 31.44 -1.07 25.71
C GLY A 253 30.14 -1.57 25.05
N ALA A 254 29.07 -1.74 25.83
CA ALA A 254 27.76 -2.29 25.42
C ALA A 254 27.08 -1.64 24.19
N ASN A 255 27.69 -0.61 23.59
CA ASN A 255 27.19 0.16 22.46
C ASN A 255 28.12 0.09 21.22
N ALA A 256 29.07 -0.86 21.14
CA ALA A 256 29.87 -1.04 19.93
C ALA A 256 28.98 -1.21 18.69
N TRP A 257 29.31 -0.51 17.59
CA TRP A 257 28.58 -0.66 16.34
C TRP A 257 28.77 -2.08 15.79
N ASP A 258 27.66 -2.64 15.37
CA ASP A 258 27.52 -3.98 14.81
C ASP A 258 26.74 -3.87 13.50
N ALA A 259 27.35 -4.31 12.40
CA ALA A 259 26.76 -4.30 11.07
C ALA A 259 25.49 -5.18 10.97
N ALA A 260 25.37 -6.21 11.81
CA ALA A 260 24.22 -7.11 11.83
C ALA A 260 23.07 -6.58 12.70
N LYS A 261 23.32 -5.59 13.56
CA LYS A 261 22.31 -4.99 14.43
C LYS A 261 21.49 -3.95 13.67
N VAL A 262 20.18 -4.00 13.85
CA VAL A 262 19.26 -2.94 13.42
C VAL A 262 19.31 -1.79 14.43
N TYR A 263 19.40 -0.56 13.94
CA TYR A 263 19.30 0.68 14.71
C TYR A 263 18.08 1.47 14.22
N VAL A 264 17.20 1.85 15.13
CA VAL A 264 16.05 2.74 14.83
C VAL A 264 16.37 4.18 15.23
N SER A 265 15.51 5.13 14.84
CA SER A 265 15.73 6.55 15.14
C SER A 265 15.98 6.79 16.63
N GLY A 266 17.12 7.43 16.95
CA GLY A 266 17.58 7.69 18.32
C GLY A 266 18.52 6.63 18.90
N ASP A 267 18.65 5.45 18.30
CA ASP A 267 19.58 4.43 18.78
C ASP A 267 21.03 4.87 18.61
N SER A 268 21.87 4.46 19.55
CA SER A 268 23.25 4.92 19.67
C SER A 268 24.25 3.80 19.38
N ALA A 269 25.30 4.10 18.59
CA ALA A 269 26.35 3.17 18.22
C ALA A 269 27.75 3.82 18.29
N CYS A 270 28.72 3.09 18.81
CA CYS A 270 30.12 3.50 18.91
C CYS A 270 30.90 2.97 17.70
N TYR A 271 31.48 3.86 16.91
CA TYR A 271 32.31 3.49 15.76
C TYR A 271 33.54 4.40 15.70
N ASN A 272 34.74 3.81 15.54
CA ASN A 272 36.03 4.52 15.54
C ASN A 272 36.21 5.50 16.72
N GLY A 273 35.72 5.10 17.91
CA GLY A 273 35.82 5.89 19.13
C GLY A 273 34.92 7.13 19.19
N GLN A 274 33.87 7.17 18.35
CA GLN A 274 32.86 8.24 18.34
C GLN A 274 31.47 7.63 18.45
N MET A 275 30.61 8.29 19.23
CA MET A 275 29.20 7.95 19.33
C MET A 275 28.40 8.56 18.19
N TYR A 276 27.54 7.74 17.60
CA TYR A 276 26.60 8.14 16.56
C TYR A 276 25.18 7.78 16.97
N SER A 277 24.21 8.58 16.53
CA SER A 277 22.77 8.30 16.68
C SER A 277 22.16 8.01 15.33
N ALA A 278 21.45 6.91 15.17
CA ALA A 278 20.70 6.64 13.95
C ALA A 278 19.58 7.69 13.80
N LYS A 279 19.44 8.28 12.60
CA LYS A 279 18.36 9.25 12.31
C LYS A 279 17.06 8.56 11.93
N TRP A 280 17.15 7.39 11.32
CA TRP A 280 16.05 6.51 10.94
C TRP A 280 16.54 5.05 10.96
N TRP A 281 15.66 4.10 10.61
CA TRP A 281 15.99 2.69 10.55
C TRP A 281 17.23 2.43 9.68
N THR A 282 18.19 1.68 10.21
CA THR A 282 19.38 1.27 9.46
C THR A 282 19.94 -0.07 9.97
N GLN A 283 20.57 -0.81 9.06
CA GLN A 283 21.32 -2.03 9.35
C GLN A 283 22.47 -2.12 8.35
N GLY A 284 23.66 -2.46 8.83
CA GLY A 284 24.85 -2.60 7.98
C GLY A 284 25.53 -1.30 7.53
N GLU A 285 24.88 -0.14 7.65
CA GLU A 285 25.52 1.13 7.30
C GLU A 285 26.49 1.61 8.38
N THR A 286 27.73 1.86 7.96
CA THR A 286 28.82 2.28 8.83
C THR A 286 28.63 3.73 9.33
N PRO A 287 28.68 4.00 10.65
CA PRO A 287 28.58 5.34 11.18
C PRO A 287 29.69 6.26 10.68
N GLY A 288 29.32 7.48 10.27
CA GLY A 288 30.23 8.44 9.65
C GLY A 288 30.33 8.34 8.12
N ALA A 289 29.73 7.31 7.50
CA ALA A 289 29.52 7.22 6.06
C ALA A 289 28.02 7.42 5.76
N GLY A 290 27.66 8.51 5.10
CA GLY A 290 26.28 8.80 4.68
C GLY A 290 25.42 9.55 5.71
N ASP A 291 24.21 9.91 5.29
CA ASP A 291 23.31 10.79 6.06
C ASP A 291 22.53 10.09 7.17
N VAL A 292 22.61 8.76 7.24
CA VAL A 292 21.81 7.90 8.13
C VAL A 292 22.18 8.05 9.60
N TRP A 293 23.42 8.47 9.88
CA TRP A 293 23.94 8.68 11.23
C TRP A 293 24.08 10.17 11.55
N GLY A 294 23.55 10.59 12.70
CA GLY A 294 23.83 11.88 13.33
C GLY A 294 25.03 11.74 14.25
N THR A 295 25.95 12.70 14.22
CA THR A 295 27.07 12.76 15.17
C THR A 295 26.52 12.99 16.58
N GLY A 296 26.73 12.01 17.46
CA GLY A 296 26.44 12.12 18.88
C GLY A 296 27.49 12.96 19.59
N SER A 297 27.17 13.45 20.78
CA SER A 297 28.13 14.19 21.61
C SER A 297 28.98 13.22 22.43
N GLY A 298 30.26 13.06 22.08
CA GLY A 298 31.26 12.44 22.95
C GLY A 298 32.04 11.28 22.33
N ALA A 299 33.21 11.02 22.93
CA ALA A 299 34.00 9.83 22.65
C ALA A 299 33.37 8.61 23.33
N CYS A 300 33.51 7.48 22.66
CA CYS A 300 33.39 6.13 23.21
C CYS A 300 34.71 5.42 22.89
#